data_AF-A0A327Z8V2-F1
#
_entry.id   AF-A0A327Z8V2-F1
#
_cell.length_a   1.000
_cell.length_b   1.000
_cell.length_c   1.000
_cell.angle_alpha   90.00
_cell.angle_beta   90.00
_cell.angle_gamma   90.00
#
_symmetry.space_group_name_H-M   'P 1'
#
loop_
_entity.id
_entity.type
_entity.pdbx_description
1 polymer ?
#
loop_
_entity_poly.entity_id
_entity_poly.type
_entity_poly.pdbx_seq_one_letter_code
_entity_poly.pdbx_strand_id
1 'polypeptide(L)' 'MVLRPGDIVMVGADASVQFSGDRALTFRIIRVDPRVTYDGWIWLEGYVLGPAGNALQRRRIFVRQDGLVGPESRTAGRP' A
#
# COMPACT_ATOMS: atom_id res chain seq x y z
N MET A 1 2.55 -7.71 -9.24
CA MET A 1 2.24 -6.34 -9.71
C MET A 1 3.51 -5.53 -9.79
N VAL A 2 3.70 -4.70 -10.84
CA VAL A 2 4.79 -3.71 -10.89
C VAL A 2 4.27 -2.41 -10.29
N LEU A 3 4.84 -1.96 -9.16
CA LEU A 3 4.43 -0.72 -8.47
C LEU A 3 5.06 0.50 -9.13
N ARG A 4 4.29 1.58 -9.28
CA ARG A 4 4.70 2.84 -9.90
C ARG A 4 4.15 4.04 -9.13
N PRO A 5 4.82 5.20 -9.20
CA PRO A 5 4.21 6.47 -8.79
C PRO A 5 2.85 6.68 -9.47
N GLY A 6 1.85 7.05 -8.70
CA GLY A 6 0.47 7.23 -9.14
C GLY A 6 -0.45 6.07 -8.75
N ASP A 7 0.08 4.85 -8.57
CA ASP A 7 -0.71 3.68 -8.19
C ASP A 7 -1.37 3.87 -6.83
N ILE A 8 -2.58 3.34 -6.70
CA ILE A 8 -3.33 3.29 -5.44
C ILE A 8 -3.42 1.84 -5.02
N VAL A 9 -2.94 1.53 -3.82
CA VAL A 9 -2.93 0.16 -3.27
C VAL A 9 -3.62 0.14 -1.91
N MET A 10 -4.25 -0.99 -1.59
CA MET A 10 -4.68 -1.28 -0.23
C MET A 10 -3.51 -1.91 0.53
N VAL A 11 -3.21 -1.35 1.70
CA VAL A 11 -2.18 -1.85 2.61
C VAL A 11 -2.88 -2.43 3.83
N GLY A 12 -2.76 -3.74 4.01
CA GLY A 12 -3.35 -4.49 5.12
C GLY A 12 -2.35 -5.43 5.79
N ALA A 13 -2.86 -6.38 6.58
CA ALA A 13 -2.07 -7.33 7.35
C ALA A 13 -1.07 -8.13 6.51
N ASP A 14 -1.47 -8.56 5.30
CA ASP A 14 -0.62 -9.31 4.38
C ASP A 14 0.60 -8.50 3.88
N ALA A 15 0.45 -7.18 3.79
CA ALA A 15 1.52 -6.27 3.41
C ALA A 15 2.44 -5.95 4.61
N SER A 16 1.88 -5.81 5.80
CA SER A 16 2.62 -5.74 7.06
C SER A 16 1.67 -5.78 8.25
N VAL A 17 2.05 -6.51 9.30
CA VAL A 17 1.26 -6.67 10.54
C VAL A 17 0.94 -5.35 11.25
N GLN A 18 1.66 -4.27 10.93
CA GLN A 18 1.39 -2.92 11.45
C GLN A 18 0.05 -2.35 10.95
N PHE A 19 -0.46 -2.87 9.81
CA PHE A 19 -1.68 -2.41 9.14
C PHE A 19 -2.84 -3.41 9.27
N SER A 20 -2.85 -4.24 10.31
CA SER A 20 -3.96 -5.17 10.59
C SER A 20 -5.21 -4.46 11.13
N GLY A 21 -6.38 -5.01 10.84
CA GLY A 21 -7.68 -4.51 11.33
C GLY A 21 -7.95 -3.07 10.89
N ASP A 22 -8.35 -2.22 11.84
CA ASP A 22 -8.69 -0.80 11.60
C ASP A 22 -7.51 0.07 11.17
N ARG A 23 -6.28 -0.48 11.17
CA ARG A 23 -5.07 0.21 10.70
C ARG A 23 -4.81 0.03 9.21
N ALA A 24 -5.60 -0.81 8.54
CA ALA A 24 -5.52 -0.98 7.11
C ALA A 24 -5.85 0.36 6.41
N LEU A 25 -5.14 0.67 5.34
CA LEU A 25 -5.24 1.98 4.68
C LEU A 25 -5.17 1.88 3.16
N THR A 26 -5.80 2.84 2.49
CA THR A 26 -5.61 3.07 1.06
C THR A 26 -4.44 4.04 0.86
N PHE A 27 -3.48 3.67 0.02
CA PHE A 27 -2.24 4.42 -0.15
C PHE A 27 -2.00 4.74 -1.61
N ARG A 28 -1.80 6.02 -1.92
CA ARG A 28 -1.36 6.47 -3.24
C ARG A 28 0.15 6.64 -3.25
N ILE A 29 0.83 5.85 -4.07
CA ILE A 29 2.28 5.85 -4.20
C ILE A 29 2.71 7.13 -4.94
N ILE A 30 3.74 7.80 -4.44
CA ILE A 30 4.42 8.90 -5.15
C ILE A 30 5.88 8.57 -5.44
N ARG A 31 6.47 7.63 -4.70
CA ARG A 31 7.82 7.12 -4.92
C ARG A 31 7.94 5.69 -4.44
N VAL A 32 8.60 4.89 -5.26
CA VAL A 32 9.02 3.51 -4.96
C VAL A 32 10.52 3.55 -4.76
N ASP A 33 11.03 3.10 -3.61
CA ASP A 33 12.47 3.02 -3.40
C ASP A 33 13.03 1.77 -4.09
N PRO A 34 14.05 1.89 -4.96
CA PRO A 34 14.59 0.76 -5.70
C PRO A 34 15.51 -0.15 -4.86
N ARG A 35 15.85 0.23 -3.62
CA ARG A 35 16.76 -0.55 -2.78
C ARG A 35 16.04 -1.77 -2.22
N VAL A 36 16.44 -2.95 -2.67
CA VAL A 36 16.03 -4.23 -2.08
C VAL A 36 16.81 -4.41 -0.78
N THR A 37 16.21 -3.99 0.35
CA THR A 37 16.81 -4.21 1.68
C THR A 37 16.55 -5.61 2.21
N TYR A 38 15.39 -6.18 1.89
CA TYR A 38 14.99 -7.53 2.24
C TYR A 38 14.13 -8.08 1.10
N ASP A 39 14.31 -9.35 0.76
CA ASP A 39 13.60 -9.98 -0.37
C ASP A 39 12.07 -9.88 -0.21
N GLY A 40 11.38 -9.42 -1.25
CA GLY A 40 9.93 -9.20 -1.25
C GLY A 40 9.44 -7.98 -0.47
N TRP A 41 10.32 -7.24 0.22
CA TRP A 41 9.96 -6.02 0.96
C TRP A 41 10.43 -4.76 0.25
N ILE A 42 9.62 -3.70 0.36
CA ILE A 42 9.84 -2.45 -0.35
C ILE A 42 9.48 -1.23 0.50
N TRP A 43 10.24 -0.15 0.31
CA TRP A 43 9.90 1.15 0.84
C TRP A 43 9.03 1.92 -0.15
N LEU A 44 7.87 2.38 0.33
CA LEU A 44 6.97 3.24 -0.43
C LEU A 44 6.83 4.59 0.27
N GLU A 45 6.89 5.66 -0.50
CA GLU A 45 6.42 6.98 -0.08
C GLU A 45 5.15 7.32 -0.82
N GLY A 46 4.24 7.99 -0.13
CA GLY A 46 2.91 8.26 -0.66
C GLY A 46 1.98 8.92 0.33
N TYR A 47 0.71 8.98 -0.07
CA TYR A 47 -0.36 9.58 0.71
C TYR A 47 -1.36 8.52 1.16
N VAL A 48 -1.75 8.58 2.42
CA VAL A 48 -2.94 7.88 2.88
C VAL A 48 -4.16 8.62 2.38
N LEU A 49 -5.05 7.88 1.73
CA LEU A 49 -6.28 8.40 1.19
C LEU A 49 -7.42 8.20 2.19
N GLY A 50 -8.25 9.23 2.31
CA GLY A 50 -9.53 9.16 3.01
C GLY A 50 -10.60 8.47 2.15
N PRO A 51 -11.80 8.24 2.71
CA PRO A 51 -12.92 7.64 1.99
C PRO A 51 -13.33 8.40 0.73
N ALA A 52 -13.12 9.72 0.69
CA ALA A 52 -13.38 10.57 -0.47
C ALA A 52 -12.22 10.60 -1.49
N GLY A 53 -11.16 9.81 -1.28
CA GLY A 53 -9.97 9.78 -2.15
C GLY A 53 -9.01 10.97 -1.95
N ASN A 54 -9.28 11.85 -0.98
CA ASN A 54 -8.41 12.96 -0.65
C ASN A 54 -7.18 12.51 0.13
N ALA A 55 -6.04 13.15 -0.12
CA ALA A 55 -4.80 12.89 0.60
C ALA A 55 -4.89 13.44 2.03
N LEU A 56 -4.91 12.55 3.03
CA LEU A 56 -4.98 12.92 4.44
C LEU A 56 -3.59 13.12 5.05
N GLN A 57 -2.63 12.26 4.70
CA GLN A 57 -1.30 12.30 5.30
C GLN A 57 -0.24 11.71 4.37
N ARG A 58 0.92 12.37 4.26
CA ARG A 58 2.10 11.83 3.59
C ARG A 58 2.87 10.91 4.55
N ARG A 59 3.25 9.71 4.10
CA ARG A 59 3.96 8.72 4.91
C ARG A 59 5.01 7.98 4.08
N ARG A 60 6.03 7.47 4.75
CA ARG A 60 6.95 6.44 4.23
C ARG A 60 6.66 5.13 4.98
N ILE A 61 6.42 4.04 4.25
CA ILE A 61 6.07 2.73 4.81
C ILE A 61 6.99 1.64 4.26
N PHE A 62 7.21 0.60 5.06
CA PHE A 62 7.95 -0.60 4.67
C PHE A 62 7.00 -1.79 4.68
N VAL A 63 6.79 -2.39 3.51
CA VAL A 63 5.74 -3.38 3.28
C VAL A 63 6.22 -4.50 2.37
N ARG A 64 5.58 -5.66 2.48
CA ARG A 64 5.75 -6.78 1.57
C ARG A 64 4.91 -6.56 0.30
N GLN A 65 5.54 -6.67 -0.86
CA GLN A 65 4.91 -6.37 -2.14
C GLN A 65 3.78 -7.35 -2.49
N ASP A 66 3.93 -8.64 -2.16
CA ASP A 66 2.90 -9.66 -2.40
C ASP A 66 1.61 -9.45 -1.59
N GLY A 67 1.67 -8.70 -0.49
CA GLY A 67 0.50 -8.41 0.34
C GLY A 67 -0.28 -7.18 -0.09
N LEU A 68 0.18 -6.45 -1.12
CA LEU A 68 -0.50 -5.27 -1.63
C LEU A 68 -1.61 -5.65 -2.59
N VAL A 69 -2.79 -5.04 -2.41
CA VAL A 69 -3.95 -5.28 -3.26
C VAL A 69 -4.18 -4.05 -4.15
N GLY A 70 -4.24 -4.27 -5.47
CA GLY A 70 -4.52 -3.23 -6.45
C GLY A 70 -5.98 -2.75 -6.40
N PRO A 71 -6.30 -1.59 -7.00
CA PRO A 71 -7.63 -1.00 -6.93
C PRO A 71 -8.66 -1.81 -7.70
N GLU A 72 -8.25 -2.49 -8.77
CA GLU A 72 -9.06 -3.42 -9.57
C GLU A 72 -9.32 -4.76 -8.85
N SER A 73 -8.45 -5.15 -7.91
CA SER A 73 -8.57 -6.40 -7.15
C SER A 73 -9.50 -6.28 -5.94
N ARG A 74 -10.08 -5.09 -5.68
CA ARG A 74 -11.01 -4.85 -4.56
C ARG A 74 -12.33 -5.62 -4.67
N THR A 75 -12.64 -6.20 -5.84
CA THR A 75 -13.88 -6.95 -6.10
C THR A 75 -13.76 -8.46 -5.83
N ALA A 76 -12.55 -8.99 -5.61
CA ALA A 76 -12.35 -10.42 -5.36
C ALA A 76 -11.97 -10.68 -3.90
N GLY A 77 -12.95 -10.65 -3.00
CA GLY A 77 -12.75 -11.18 -1.64
C GLY A 77 -13.49 -10.44 -0.55
N ARG A 78 -14.78 -10.75 -0.40
CA ARG A 78 -15.39 -10.85 0.93
C ARG A 78 -16.57 -11.83 0.86
N PRO A 79 -16.56 -12.95 1.61
CA PRO A 79 -17.81 -13.65 1.93
C PRO A 79 -18.71 -12.76 2.81
#